data_AF-A0A7W0H060-F1
#
_entry.id   AF-A0A7W0H060-F1
#
_cell.length_a   1.000
_cell.length_b   1.000
_cell.length_c   1.000
_cell.angle_alpha   90.00
_cell.angle_beta   90.00
_cell.angle_gamma   90.00
#
_symmetry.space_group_name_H-M   'P 1'
#
loop_
_entity.id
_entity.type
_entity.pdbx_description
1 polymer ?
#
loop_
_entity_poly.entity_id
_entity_poly.type
_entity_poly.pdbx_seq_one_letter_code
_entity_poly.pdbx_strand_id
1 'polypeptide(L)'
;MSLPSRIPPALSMALLILALGVVFAAPASAQQPDALVPQSVLLDAPNEAPPGFSVTPRQARRTVERLDKVRSELAHHPKGQVYVQLPMYGDYRGQYEVTFIDASGDGEVVADVFVDGHTGRVTEVWTGPQAGTLLARGLEPSVGRSLNKLYIWLPLAVLFLLPFVDPRRPFRLVHLDLLVLLSFGVSQLYFNKGEIDVSVPLVYPPLLYLLARVLLAGFRPRERGEPLMPYAKAPWLIVGLGLLVAFRIALNIVDSNVIDVGYASVVGADRIMHGLPLYVLNDIHGDTYGPVNYLSYIPFVALLPWDGSWGAVVPAHAAAITFDLLVVGGLVQLGRRMRAGAQGTLLGLAFAWAWAAYPFSVFALQSNTNDALVAALLVGALLAISSPSGRGLLIGLGTAAKFAPLALAPLFATGLGDERRLRAWPAFGTALVAVCLGSVVLLLPDGGWGEFYDTTIGFQLGRTSPFSLWGMHSSLDWLQAVGKVGAASLVVLVAFVPRRRDLRQVAALAAGVLIALQIVTPHWFYFYLVWIGPPILVAVLGAYRGPARVEATPVAPPDPVWEFSSSHKVAVKAFH
;
A
#
# COMPACT_ATOMS: atom_id res chain seq x y z
N MET A 1 -26.19 -7.57 -32.68
CA MET A 1 -25.02 -7.77 -31.80
C MET A 1 -24.30 -6.44 -31.65
N SER A 2 -24.68 -5.63 -30.67
CA SER A 2 -24.00 -4.39 -30.32
C SER A 2 -22.92 -4.71 -29.28
N LEU A 3 -21.66 -4.47 -29.62
CA LEU A 3 -20.54 -4.51 -28.68
C LEU A 3 -20.81 -3.50 -27.54
N PRO A 4 -20.88 -3.93 -26.27
CA PRO A 4 -21.08 -3.00 -25.18
C PRO A 4 -19.76 -2.30 -24.81
N SER A 5 -19.87 -0.97 -24.68
CA SER A 5 -19.09 -0.07 -23.83
C SER A 5 -17.56 -0.02 -24.00
N ARG A 6 -17.12 1.14 -24.52
CA ARG A 6 -15.74 1.65 -24.51
C ARG A 6 -15.05 1.38 -23.18
N ILE A 7 -13.89 0.73 -23.25
CA ILE A 7 -12.93 0.65 -22.14
C ILE A 7 -12.65 2.08 -21.65
N PRO A 8 -12.76 2.38 -20.34
CA PRO A 8 -12.50 3.72 -19.84
C PRO A 8 -11.04 4.11 -20.13
N PRO A 9 -10.75 5.37 -20.51
CA PRO A 9 -9.42 5.78 -21.00
C PRO A 9 -8.28 5.52 -20.01
N ALA A 10 -8.55 5.48 -18.70
CA ALA A 10 -7.59 5.10 -17.68
C ALA A 10 -7.15 3.61 -17.75
N LEU A 11 -8.05 2.70 -18.13
CA LEU A 11 -7.72 1.29 -18.37
C LEU A 11 -6.93 1.12 -19.67
N SER A 12 -7.27 1.90 -20.69
CA SER A 12 -6.56 1.90 -21.97
C SER A 12 -5.11 2.37 -21.80
N MET A 13 -4.86 3.34 -20.92
CA MET A 13 -3.51 3.84 -20.65
C MET A 13 -2.64 2.82 -19.89
N ALA A 14 -3.21 2.10 -18.90
CA ALA A 14 -2.52 1.02 -18.21
C ALA A 14 -2.18 -0.16 -19.13
N LEU A 15 -3.07 -0.52 -20.06
CA LEU A 15 -2.84 -1.55 -21.07
C LEU A 15 -1.82 -1.12 -22.14
N LEU A 16 -1.80 0.17 -22.52
CA LEU A 16 -0.83 0.71 -23.47
C LEU A 16 0.59 0.73 -22.90
N ILE A 17 0.73 1.07 -21.61
CA ILE A 17 2.01 1.05 -20.87
C ILE A 17 2.55 -0.39 -20.77
N LEU A 18 1.68 -1.38 -20.53
CA LEU A 18 2.06 -2.80 -20.55
C LEU A 18 2.45 -3.31 -21.96
N ALA A 19 1.77 -2.85 -23.01
CA ALA A 19 2.01 -3.32 -24.38
C ALA A 19 3.31 -2.74 -25.00
N LEU A 20 3.73 -1.54 -24.59
CA LEU A 20 4.96 -0.91 -25.08
C LEU A 20 6.25 -1.53 -24.49
N GLY A 21 6.17 -2.21 -23.34
CA GLY A 21 7.32 -2.87 -22.71
C GLY A 21 7.80 -4.14 -23.42
N VAL A 22 7.02 -4.71 -24.35
CA VAL A 22 7.34 -5.97 -25.04
C VAL A 22 8.18 -5.76 -26.32
N VAL A 23 8.34 -4.52 -26.79
CA VAL A 23 8.85 -4.24 -28.16
C VAL A 23 10.34 -3.87 -28.23
N PHE A 24 11.00 -3.53 -27.12
CA PHE A 24 12.40 -3.08 -27.14
C PHE A 24 13.30 -3.94 -26.23
N ALA A 25 13.66 -5.13 -26.70
CA ALA A 25 14.77 -5.91 -26.16
C ALA A 25 15.90 -5.89 -27.21
N ALA A 26 17.02 -5.24 -26.88
CA ALA A 26 18.27 -5.36 -27.62
C ALA A 26 19.33 -5.91 -26.66
N PRO A 27 20.19 -6.85 -27.10
CA PRO A 27 21.15 -7.49 -26.20
C PRO A 27 22.35 -6.58 -25.99
N ALA A 28 22.64 -6.22 -24.75
CA ALA A 28 23.94 -5.70 -24.35
C ALA A 28 24.40 -6.50 -23.14
N SER A 29 25.40 -7.34 -23.37
CA SER A 29 26.04 -8.15 -22.34
C SER A 29 26.99 -7.29 -21.53
N ALA A 30 26.69 -7.08 -20.25
CA ALA A 30 27.67 -6.71 -19.24
C ALA A 30 27.28 -7.40 -17.93
N GLN A 31 28.11 -8.33 -17.47
CA GLN A 31 28.04 -8.88 -16.11
C GLN A 31 28.32 -7.74 -15.13
N GLN A 32 27.27 -7.16 -14.54
CA GLN A 32 27.41 -6.37 -13.32
C GLN A 32 27.50 -7.33 -12.13
N PRO A 33 28.49 -7.17 -11.23
CA PRO A 33 28.51 -7.89 -9.96
C PRO A 33 27.28 -7.50 -9.12
N ASP A 34 26.72 -8.45 -8.36
CA ASP A 34 25.51 -8.29 -7.55
C ASP A 34 25.59 -7.04 -6.65
N ALA A 35 24.91 -5.97 -7.07
CA ALA A 35 24.83 -4.68 -6.39
C ALA A 35 23.92 -4.71 -5.15
N LEU A 36 23.59 -5.89 -4.63
CA LEU A 36 22.51 -6.10 -3.65
C LEU A 36 23.02 -6.22 -2.19
N VAL A 37 24.33 -6.38 -1.93
CA VAL A 37 24.89 -6.45 -0.56
C VAL A 37 25.90 -5.34 -0.29
N PRO A 38 25.80 -4.61 0.83
CA PRO A 38 26.92 -3.86 1.38
C PRO A 38 28.07 -4.83 1.67
N GLN A 39 29.18 -4.75 0.92
CA GLN A 39 30.26 -5.72 1.05
C GLN A 39 30.83 -5.72 2.47
N SER A 40 30.88 -6.90 3.10
CA SER A 40 31.62 -7.13 4.34
C SER A 40 32.61 -8.28 4.14
N VAL A 41 33.73 -8.23 4.84
CA VAL A 41 34.76 -9.28 4.81
C VAL A 41 34.77 -9.98 6.14
N LEU A 42 34.46 -11.28 6.16
CA LEU A 42 34.61 -12.11 7.34
C LEU A 42 36.09 -12.27 7.69
N LEU A 43 36.44 -12.16 8.97
CA LEU A 43 37.82 -12.23 9.43
C LEU A 43 38.16 -13.57 10.08
N ASP A 44 39.06 -14.32 9.44
CA ASP A 44 39.54 -15.62 9.92
C ASP A 44 40.79 -15.52 10.82
N ALA A 45 41.43 -14.34 10.89
CA ALA A 45 42.67 -14.11 11.64
C ALA A 45 42.42 -13.29 12.93
N PRO A 46 42.12 -13.91 14.08
CA PRO A 46 41.62 -13.19 15.25
C PRO A 46 42.67 -12.33 15.97
N ASN A 47 43.97 -12.59 15.78
CA ASN A 47 45.05 -11.95 16.54
C ASN A 47 45.84 -10.90 15.76
N GLU A 48 45.59 -10.77 14.47
CA GLU A 48 46.30 -9.81 13.61
C GLU A 48 45.34 -8.67 13.26
N ALA A 49 45.77 -7.44 13.49
CA ALA A 49 44.99 -6.28 13.09
C ALA A 49 45.08 -6.11 11.56
N PRO A 50 43.96 -5.96 10.85
CA PRO A 50 43.96 -5.62 9.43
C PRO A 50 44.71 -4.31 9.16
N PRO A 51 45.20 -4.08 7.93
CA PRO A 51 45.86 -2.84 7.56
C PRO A 51 45.04 -1.61 7.93
N GLY A 52 45.66 -0.66 8.63
CA GLY A 52 45.00 0.55 9.12
C GLY A 52 44.29 0.41 10.47
N PHE A 53 44.15 -0.79 11.02
CA PHE A 53 43.54 -1.01 12.33
C PHE A 53 44.62 -1.08 13.41
N SER A 54 44.33 -0.54 14.61
CA SER A 54 45.18 -0.68 15.80
C SER A 54 44.64 -1.71 16.79
N VAL A 55 43.37 -2.06 16.67
CA VAL A 55 42.68 -3.07 17.48
C VAL A 55 42.59 -4.36 16.67
N THR A 56 42.79 -5.51 17.32
CA THR A 56 42.64 -6.84 16.70
C THR A 56 41.18 -7.33 16.76
N PRO A 57 40.78 -8.26 15.87
CA PRO A 57 39.42 -8.82 15.89
C PRO A 57 39.07 -9.49 17.24
N ARG A 58 40.04 -10.16 17.88
CA ARG A 58 39.89 -10.74 19.23
C ARG A 58 39.69 -9.68 20.30
N GLN A 59 40.39 -8.55 20.23
CA GLN A 59 40.19 -7.45 21.17
C GLN A 59 38.80 -6.85 21.00
N ALA A 60 38.37 -6.58 19.76
CA ALA A 60 37.02 -6.09 19.46
C ALA A 60 35.95 -7.04 20.03
N ARG A 61 36.04 -8.33 19.71
CA ARG A 61 35.14 -9.37 20.26
C ARG A 61 35.07 -9.35 21.78
N ARG A 62 36.22 -9.33 22.47
CA ARG A 62 36.27 -9.31 23.95
C ARG A 62 35.66 -8.04 24.54
N THR A 63 35.81 -6.89 23.87
CA THR A 63 35.15 -5.64 24.29
C THR A 63 33.65 -5.81 24.23
N VAL A 64 33.12 -6.38 23.15
CA VAL A 64 31.69 -6.59 22.95
C VAL A 64 31.11 -7.62 23.92
N GLU A 65 31.78 -8.75 24.15
CA GLU A 65 31.34 -9.81 25.08
C GLU A 65 31.22 -9.32 26.55
N ARG A 66 31.82 -8.18 26.89
CA ARG A 66 31.76 -7.59 28.24
C ARG A 66 30.60 -6.62 28.43
N LEU A 67 29.90 -6.23 27.36
CA LEU A 67 28.79 -5.28 27.45
C LEU A 67 27.60 -5.93 28.16
N ASP A 68 27.05 -5.27 29.19
CA ASP A 68 25.91 -5.80 29.94
C ASP A 68 24.69 -6.09 29.06
N LYS A 69 24.43 -5.21 28.07
CA LYS A 69 23.34 -5.37 27.09
C LYS A 69 23.50 -6.66 26.28
N VAL A 70 24.71 -6.95 25.79
CA VAL A 70 25.03 -8.17 25.02
C VAL A 70 24.98 -9.40 25.93
N ARG A 71 25.53 -9.33 27.13
CA ARG A 71 25.50 -10.45 28.10
C ARG A 71 24.08 -10.83 28.51
N SER A 72 23.22 -9.84 28.72
CA SER A 72 21.81 -10.05 29.05
C SER A 72 21.07 -10.75 27.91
N GLU A 73 21.35 -10.36 26.66
CA GLU A 73 20.76 -11.00 25.50
C GLU A 73 21.23 -12.45 25.36
N LEU A 74 22.56 -12.67 25.40
CA LEU A 74 23.15 -14.01 25.25
C LEU A 74 22.76 -14.99 26.35
N ALA A 75 22.34 -14.51 27.53
CA ALA A 75 21.78 -15.38 28.57
C ALA A 75 20.52 -16.12 28.12
N HIS A 76 19.76 -15.55 27.17
CA HIS A 76 18.58 -16.15 26.56
C HIS A 76 18.92 -17.02 25.34
N HIS A 77 20.13 -16.89 24.77
CA HIS A 77 20.58 -17.54 23.54
C HIS A 77 21.88 -18.36 23.75
N PRO A 78 21.82 -19.50 24.46
CA PRO A 78 23.02 -20.25 24.88
C PRO A 78 23.80 -20.91 23.71
N LYS A 79 23.23 -20.95 22.50
CA LYS A 79 23.86 -21.47 21.28
C LYS A 79 24.36 -20.37 20.33
N GLY A 80 24.47 -19.13 20.81
CA GLY A 80 24.98 -18.00 20.03
C GLY A 80 26.40 -18.23 19.52
N GLN A 81 26.59 -18.11 18.21
CA GLN A 81 27.89 -18.06 17.54
C GLN A 81 28.28 -16.61 17.28
N VAL A 82 29.59 -16.32 17.30
CA VAL A 82 30.13 -14.97 17.08
C VAL A 82 30.86 -14.91 15.76
N TYR A 83 30.54 -13.88 15.00
CA TYR A 83 31.22 -13.51 13.77
C TYR A 83 31.80 -12.11 13.92
N VAL A 84 33.00 -11.91 13.38
CA VAL A 84 33.64 -10.60 13.32
C VAL A 84 33.92 -10.30 11.86
N GLN A 85 33.39 -9.19 11.37
CA GLN A 85 33.50 -8.79 9.97
C GLN A 85 33.93 -7.33 9.83
N LEU A 86 34.41 -6.99 8.63
CA LEU A 86 34.77 -5.62 8.25
C LEU A 86 33.74 -5.08 7.26
N PRO A 87 32.90 -4.13 7.68
CA PRO A 87 32.05 -3.37 6.77
C PRO A 87 32.91 -2.58 5.76
N MET A 88 32.65 -2.75 4.46
CA MET A 88 33.35 -2.04 3.37
C MET A 88 32.53 -0.86 2.83
N TYR A 89 31.53 -0.39 3.58
CA TYR A 89 30.54 0.59 3.15
C TYR A 89 30.36 1.73 4.16
N GLY A 90 29.98 2.91 3.64
CA GLY A 90 29.60 4.08 4.44
C GLY A 90 30.60 4.50 5.51
N ASP A 91 30.07 5.05 6.59
CA ASP A 91 30.82 5.49 7.78
C ASP A 91 31.28 4.30 8.66
N TYR A 92 30.90 3.08 8.31
CA TYR A 92 31.33 1.85 8.97
C TYR A 92 32.70 1.36 8.51
N ARG A 93 33.26 1.96 7.45
CA ARG A 93 34.64 1.71 7.02
C ARG A 93 35.62 2.05 8.15
N GLY A 94 36.51 1.12 8.48
CA GLY A 94 37.45 1.27 9.59
C GLY A 94 36.90 0.83 10.95
N GLN A 95 35.71 0.19 10.98
CA GLN A 95 35.12 -0.41 12.16
C GLN A 95 35.08 -1.94 12.03
N TYR A 96 35.04 -2.63 13.17
CA TYR A 96 34.64 -4.03 13.26
C TYR A 96 33.14 -4.11 13.50
N GLU A 97 32.46 -5.00 12.81
CA GLU A 97 31.10 -5.43 13.12
C GLU A 97 31.17 -6.81 13.79
N VAL A 98 30.67 -6.89 15.01
CA VAL A 98 30.66 -8.10 15.83
C VAL A 98 29.21 -8.56 15.99
N THR A 99 28.87 -9.62 15.27
CA THR A 99 27.50 -10.13 15.17
C THR A 99 27.40 -11.45 15.91
N PHE A 100 26.34 -11.60 16.71
CA PHE A 100 26.00 -12.82 17.42
C PHE A 100 24.77 -13.44 16.76
N ILE A 101 24.89 -14.68 16.30
CA ILE A 101 23.83 -15.42 15.62
C ILE A 101 23.46 -16.62 16.47
N ASP A 102 22.20 -16.71 16.89
CA ASP A 102 21.69 -17.92 17.54
C ASP A 102 21.46 -19.01 16.49
N ALA A 103 22.25 -20.07 16.58
CA ALA A 103 22.15 -21.23 15.70
C ALA A 103 20.96 -22.16 16.04
N SER A 104 20.10 -21.78 16.99
CA SER A 104 18.81 -22.43 17.24
C SER A 104 17.82 -22.06 16.14
N GLY A 105 17.67 -22.90 15.11
CA GLY A 105 16.71 -22.65 14.02
C GLY A 105 17.35 -21.94 12.82
N ASP A 106 16.72 -20.89 12.31
CA ASP A 106 17.06 -20.25 11.02
C ASP A 106 18.23 -19.24 11.08
N GLY A 107 18.95 -19.16 12.21
CA GLY A 107 20.11 -18.27 12.35
C GLY A 107 19.74 -16.81 12.67
N GLU A 108 19.09 -16.58 13.81
CA GLU A 108 18.66 -15.24 14.23
C GLU A 108 19.85 -14.40 14.70
N VAL A 109 20.01 -13.19 14.15
CA VAL A 109 20.97 -12.21 14.65
C VAL A 109 20.43 -11.59 15.93
N VAL A 110 21.00 -11.96 17.07
CA VAL A 110 20.52 -11.56 18.42
C VAL A 110 21.26 -10.34 18.97
N ALA A 111 22.49 -10.12 18.52
CA ALA A 111 23.24 -8.89 18.82
C ALA A 111 24.12 -8.50 17.65
N ASP A 112 24.23 -7.19 17.41
CA ASP A 112 25.07 -6.62 16.36
C ASP A 112 25.72 -5.33 16.86
N VAL A 113 27.05 -5.30 16.88
CA VAL A 113 27.82 -4.30 17.61
C VAL A 113 28.99 -3.79 16.77
N PHE A 114 29.10 -2.47 16.67
CA PHE A 114 30.18 -1.82 15.92
C PHE A 114 31.26 -1.32 16.88
N VAL A 115 32.52 -1.56 16.52
CA VAL A 115 33.70 -1.19 17.31
C VAL A 115 34.71 -0.48 16.41
N ASP A 116 35.11 0.73 16.78
CA ASP A 116 36.10 1.49 16.04
C ASP A 116 37.45 0.76 16.00
N GLY A 117 37.97 0.55 14.79
CA GLY A 117 39.17 -0.25 14.53
C GLY A 117 40.49 0.36 15.00
N HIS A 118 40.50 1.66 15.29
CA HIS A 118 41.69 2.40 15.73
C HIS A 118 41.73 2.57 17.25
N THR A 119 40.58 2.88 17.85
CA THR A 119 40.45 3.23 19.28
C THR A 119 39.92 2.09 20.14
N GLY A 120 39.21 1.12 19.54
CA GLY A 120 38.54 0.03 20.25
C GLY A 120 37.27 0.47 20.98
N ARG A 121 36.81 1.70 20.74
CA ARG A 121 35.59 2.23 21.33
C ARG A 121 34.38 1.64 20.62
N VAL A 122 33.41 1.19 21.40
CA VAL A 122 32.10 0.76 20.90
C VAL A 122 31.35 1.98 20.37
N THR A 123 30.94 1.94 19.11
CA THR A 123 30.24 3.03 18.42
C THR A 123 28.74 2.81 18.42
N GLU A 124 28.28 1.57 18.27
CA GLU A 124 26.86 1.20 18.26
C GLU A 124 26.64 -0.18 18.91
N VAL A 125 25.49 -0.37 19.58
CA VAL A 125 25.11 -1.64 20.24
C VAL A 125 23.63 -1.95 20.01
N TRP A 126 23.37 -2.93 19.14
CA TRP A 126 22.03 -3.41 18.80
C TRP A 126 21.82 -4.82 19.39
N THR A 127 20.67 -5.04 20.01
CA THR A 127 20.24 -6.36 20.53
C THR A 127 18.78 -6.60 20.21
N GLY A 128 18.34 -7.85 20.35
CA GLY A 128 16.97 -8.24 20.06
C GLY A 128 16.62 -7.94 18.60
N PRO A 129 15.39 -7.48 18.30
CA PRO A 129 14.96 -7.39 16.90
C PRO A 129 15.64 -6.26 16.11
N GLN A 130 16.30 -5.31 16.78
CA GLN A 130 17.13 -4.28 16.14
C GLN A 130 18.46 -4.82 15.61
N ALA A 131 18.94 -5.96 16.15
CA ALA A 131 20.19 -6.56 15.73
C ALA A 131 20.06 -7.11 14.29
N GLY A 132 19.04 -7.94 14.03
CA GLY A 132 18.80 -8.53 12.71
C GLY A 132 17.99 -7.68 11.72
N THR A 133 17.41 -6.54 12.12
CA THR A 133 16.57 -5.71 11.24
C THR A 133 16.96 -4.24 11.29
N LEU A 134 17.64 -3.75 10.26
CA LEU A 134 18.08 -2.34 10.16
C LEU A 134 16.93 -1.35 10.28
N LEU A 135 15.76 -1.66 9.68
CA LEU A 135 14.58 -0.81 9.75
C LEU A 135 14.04 -0.63 11.18
N ALA A 136 14.39 -1.51 12.12
CA ALA A 136 13.98 -1.41 13.52
C ALA A 136 14.88 -0.49 14.36
N ARG A 137 16.02 -0.04 13.82
CA ARG A 137 17.02 0.77 14.55
C ARG A 137 16.65 2.25 14.68
N GLY A 138 15.63 2.73 13.94
CA GLY A 138 15.26 4.15 13.93
C GLY A 138 16.35 5.05 13.32
N LEU A 139 17.02 4.56 12.28
CA LEU A 139 18.12 5.28 11.63
C LEU A 139 17.61 6.58 10.97
N GLU A 140 18.43 7.63 11.06
CA GLU A 140 18.19 8.89 10.38
C GLU A 140 19.05 9.03 9.11
N PRO A 141 18.52 9.59 8.01
CA PRO A 141 17.14 10.04 7.86
C PRO A 141 16.14 8.87 7.83
N SER A 142 15.06 9.00 8.60
CA SER A 142 13.99 8.00 8.66
C SER A 142 13.33 7.77 7.30
N VAL A 143 12.74 6.59 7.10
CA VAL A 143 11.93 6.26 5.91
C VAL A 143 10.85 7.33 5.71
N GLY A 144 10.69 7.86 4.50
CA GLY A 144 9.82 9.00 4.20
C GLY A 144 10.44 10.38 4.43
N ARG A 145 11.65 10.46 5.02
CA ARG A 145 12.49 11.65 5.21
C ARG A 145 11.72 12.86 5.76
N SER A 146 11.67 13.97 5.02
CA SER A 146 11.03 15.21 5.49
C SER A 146 9.55 15.06 5.82
N LEU A 147 8.85 14.05 5.30
CA LEU A 147 7.45 13.80 5.67
C LEU A 147 7.29 13.57 7.18
N ASN A 148 8.29 12.99 7.85
CA ASN A 148 8.24 12.72 9.29
C ASN A 148 8.32 13.99 10.14
N LYS A 149 8.69 15.13 9.55
CA LYS A 149 8.79 16.40 10.28
C LYS A 149 7.38 16.91 10.59
N LEU A 150 7.15 17.27 11.85
CA LEU A 150 5.83 17.71 12.34
C LEU A 150 5.24 18.87 11.53
N TYR A 151 6.08 19.77 11.02
CA TYR A 151 5.65 20.90 10.20
C TYR A 151 5.22 20.51 8.77
N ILE A 152 5.42 19.28 8.34
CA ILE A 152 4.84 18.71 7.10
C ILE A 152 3.69 17.76 7.45
N TRP A 153 3.90 16.87 8.42
CA TRP A 153 2.90 15.87 8.81
C TRP A 153 1.62 16.50 9.37
N LEU A 154 1.72 17.47 10.30
CA LEU A 154 0.55 18.10 10.92
C LEU A 154 -0.28 18.90 9.91
N PRO A 155 0.30 19.75 9.03
CA PRO A 155 -0.50 20.38 7.97
C PRO A 155 -1.20 19.39 7.04
N LEU A 156 -0.55 18.28 6.67
CA LEU A 156 -1.20 17.22 5.88
C LEU A 156 -2.37 16.58 6.63
N ALA A 157 -2.19 16.25 7.91
CA ALA A 157 -3.25 15.71 8.75
C ALA A 157 -4.43 16.70 8.91
N VAL A 158 -4.15 17.99 9.05
CA VAL A 158 -5.18 19.03 9.07
C VAL A 158 -5.90 19.11 7.73
N LEU A 159 -5.18 19.15 6.61
CA LEU A 159 -5.77 19.17 5.26
C LEU A 159 -6.57 17.91 4.97
N PHE A 160 -6.17 16.75 5.53
CA PHE A 160 -6.90 15.50 5.42
C PHE A 160 -8.26 15.56 6.14
N LEU A 161 -8.36 16.22 7.29
CA LEU A 161 -9.61 16.32 8.06
C LEU A 161 -10.50 17.49 7.65
N LEU A 162 -9.90 18.66 7.42
CA LEU A 162 -10.58 19.96 7.36
C LEU A 162 -11.80 20.00 6.43
N PRO A 163 -11.76 19.44 5.20
CA PRO A 163 -12.94 19.47 4.33
C PRO A 163 -14.10 18.60 4.80
N PHE A 164 -13.86 17.65 5.71
CA PHE A 164 -14.83 16.64 6.13
C PHE A 164 -15.38 16.88 7.53
N VAL A 165 -14.80 17.79 8.31
CA VAL A 165 -15.28 18.13 9.64
C VAL A 165 -16.51 19.05 9.53
N ASP A 166 -17.59 18.65 10.20
CA ASP A 166 -18.75 19.50 10.47
C ASP A 166 -18.60 20.19 11.83
N PRO A 167 -18.30 21.50 11.91
CA PRO A 167 -18.16 22.20 13.18
C PRO A 167 -19.44 22.20 14.01
N ARG A 168 -20.62 22.04 13.37
CA ARG A 168 -21.91 21.99 14.07
C ARG A 168 -22.19 20.61 14.67
N ARG A 169 -21.50 19.57 14.20
CA ARG A 169 -21.68 18.17 14.63
C ARG A 169 -20.33 17.48 14.79
N PRO A 170 -19.50 17.89 15.78
CA PRO A 170 -18.12 17.45 15.89
C PRO A 170 -17.96 15.94 16.21
N PHE A 171 -18.94 15.31 16.86
CA PHE A 171 -18.85 13.91 17.30
C PHE A 171 -19.43 12.88 16.32
N ARG A 172 -19.33 13.12 15.01
CA ARG A 172 -19.79 12.15 14.01
C ARG A 172 -18.80 11.03 13.85
N LEU A 173 -19.31 9.81 13.70
CA LEU A 173 -18.48 8.62 13.49
C LEU A 173 -17.48 8.76 12.33
N VAL A 174 -17.82 9.46 11.25
CA VAL A 174 -16.86 9.69 10.15
C VAL A 174 -15.66 10.51 10.59
N HIS A 175 -15.82 11.47 11.49
CA HIS A 175 -14.68 12.23 12.01
C HIS A 175 -13.77 11.30 12.83
N LEU A 176 -14.36 10.41 13.64
CA LEU A 176 -13.60 9.37 14.34
C LEU A 176 -12.91 8.42 13.35
N ASP A 177 -13.59 7.97 12.30
CA ASP A 177 -13.02 7.08 11.27
C ASP A 177 -11.80 7.72 10.60
N LEU A 178 -11.86 9.01 10.28
CA LEU A 178 -10.73 9.76 9.70
C LEU A 178 -9.61 10.02 10.74
N LEU A 179 -9.95 10.30 11.99
CA LEU A 179 -8.96 10.44 13.07
C LEU A 179 -8.23 9.13 13.35
N VAL A 180 -8.93 7.99 13.29
CA VAL A 180 -8.32 6.66 13.45
C VAL A 180 -7.34 6.37 12.32
N LEU A 181 -7.64 6.76 11.07
CA LEU A 181 -6.67 6.68 9.96
C LEU A 181 -5.40 7.52 10.22
N LEU A 182 -5.51 8.65 10.91
CA LEU A 182 -4.34 9.45 11.31
C LEU A 182 -3.63 8.90 12.55
N SER A 183 -4.31 8.15 13.41
CA SER A 183 -3.76 7.65 14.68
C SER A 183 -2.58 6.70 14.50
N PHE A 184 -2.45 6.05 13.34
CA PHE A 184 -1.25 5.29 12.97
C PHE A 184 0.03 6.15 13.02
N GLY A 185 -0.08 7.48 12.95
CA GLY A 185 1.06 8.40 13.10
C GLY A 185 1.70 8.33 14.49
N VAL A 186 0.94 7.95 15.52
CA VAL A 186 1.49 7.73 16.87
C VAL A 186 2.40 6.50 16.86
N SER A 187 1.96 5.41 16.24
CA SER A 187 2.80 4.23 16.02
C SER A 187 4.06 4.59 15.22
N GLN A 188 3.90 5.33 14.13
CA GLN A 188 5.01 5.75 13.27
C GLN A 188 6.05 6.60 14.01
N LEU A 189 5.61 7.46 14.93
CA LEU A 189 6.51 8.26 15.76
C LEU A 189 7.45 7.39 16.59
N TYR A 190 6.94 6.33 17.22
CA TYR A 190 7.76 5.38 17.98
C TYR A 190 8.63 4.52 17.07
N PHE A 191 8.12 4.13 15.91
CA PHE A 191 8.90 3.39 14.91
C PHE A 191 10.13 4.20 14.44
N ASN A 192 9.96 5.49 14.15
CA ASN A 192 11.06 6.36 13.75
C ASN A 192 12.13 6.53 14.84
N LYS A 193 11.78 6.30 16.11
CA LYS A 193 12.73 6.30 17.23
C LYS A 193 13.40 4.94 17.48
N GLY A 194 13.06 3.92 16.69
CA GLY A 194 13.50 2.55 16.91
C GLY A 194 12.79 1.84 18.08
N GLU A 195 11.73 2.42 18.64
CA GLU A 195 10.95 1.84 19.75
C GLU A 195 9.90 0.85 19.19
N ILE A 196 10.37 -0.27 18.64
CA ILE A 196 9.50 -1.26 17.98
C ILE A 196 8.52 -1.96 18.93
N ASP A 197 8.92 -2.20 20.18
CA ASP A 197 8.07 -2.81 21.22
C ASP A 197 6.84 -1.95 21.54
N VAL A 198 6.91 -0.65 21.28
CA VAL A 198 5.80 0.29 21.46
C VAL A 198 5.05 0.52 20.16
N SER A 199 5.78 0.73 19.05
CA SER A 199 5.13 1.02 17.77
C SER A 199 4.29 -0.15 17.26
N VAL A 200 4.79 -1.38 17.30
CA VAL A 200 4.10 -2.53 16.72
C VAL A 200 2.75 -2.80 17.39
N PRO A 201 2.61 -2.85 18.73
CA PRO A 201 1.31 -3.04 19.36
C PRO A 201 0.31 -1.89 19.07
N LEU A 202 0.80 -0.65 18.91
CA LEU A 202 -0.04 0.52 18.64
C LEU A 202 -0.76 0.49 17.28
N VAL A 203 -0.32 -0.37 16.35
CA VAL A 203 -0.97 -0.57 15.05
C VAL A 203 -2.31 -1.33 15.19
N TYR A 204 -2.44 -2.22 16.17
CA TYR A 204 -3.58 -3.15 16.26
C TYR A 204 -4.90 -2.48 16.68
N PRO A 205 -4.95 -1.58 17.68
CA PRO A 205 -6.20 -0.89 18.05
C PRO A 205 -6.88 -0.16 16.88
N PRO A 206 -6.19 0.67 16.07
CA PRO A 206 -6.83 1.31 14.92
C PRO A 206 -7.22 0.30 13.82
N LEU A 207 -6.43 -0.76 13.57
CA LEU A 207 -6.83 -1.83 12.64
C LEU A 207 -8.12 -2.53 13.09
N LEU A 208 -8.23 -2.90 14.37
CA LEU A 208 -9.40 -3.57 14.93
C LEU A 208 -10.64 -2.68 14.88
N TYR A 209 -10.48 -1.38 15.20
CA TYR A 209 -11.56 -0.39 15.03
C TYR A 209 -12.02 -0.33 13.59
N LEU A 210 -11.09 -0.13 12.64
CA LEU A 210 -11.41 -0.01 11.22
C LEU A 210 -12.05 -1.28 10.68
N LEU A 211 -11.55 -2.46 11.07
CA LEU A 211 -12.14 -3.76 10.73
C LEU A 211 -13.61 -3.82 11.15
N ALA A 212 -13.89 -3.62 12.45
CA ALA A 212 -15.25 -3.62 12.95
C ALA A 212 -16.12 -2.61 12.19
N ARG A 213 -15.56 -1.43 11.91
CA ARG A 213 -16.28 -0.34 11.27
C ARG A 213 -16.63 -0.63 9.82
N VAL A 214 -15.71 -1.13 9.01
CA VAL A 214 -15.98 -1.46 7.61
C VAL A 214 -16.82 -2.73 7.46
N LEU A 215 -16.67 -3.72 8.35
CA LEU A 215 -17.57 -4.88 8.36
C LEU A 215 -19.00 -4.46 8.69
N LEU A 216 -19.21 -3.57 9.67
CA LEU A 216 -20.53 -2.99 9.93
C LEU A 216 -21.08 -2.25 8.71
N ALA A 217 -20.26 -1.48 7.99
CA ALA A 217 -20.69 -0.79 6.77
C ALA A 217 -21.02 -1.74 5.61
N GLY A 218 -20.28 -2.86 5.49
CA GLY A 218 -20.48 -3.86 4.45
C GLY A 218 -21.68 -4.79 4.69
N PHE A 219 -21.86 -5.27 5.92
CA PHE A 219 -22.94 -6.21 6.27
C PHE A 219 -24.24 -5.51 6.68
N ARG A 220 -24.18 -4.27 7.20
CA ARG A 220 -25.34 -3.49 7.64
C ARG A 220 -25.30 -2.09 7.01
N PRO A 221 -25.49 -1.99 5.67
CA PRO A 221 -25.40 -0.73 4.97
C PRO A 221 -26.45 0.26 5.50
N ARG A 222 -25.99 1.46 5.85
CA ARG A 222 -26.86 2.61 6.16
C ARG A 222 -26.49 3.76 5.26
N GLU A 223 -27.44 4.23 4.46
CA GLU A 223 -27.32 5.51 3.76
C GLU A 223 -27.70 6.63 4.72
N ARG A 224 -27.02 7.78 4.60
CA ARG A 224 -27.31 8.98 5.40
C ARG A 224 -27.83 10.06 4.46
N GLY A 225 -29.09 10.46 4.66
CA GLY A 225 -29.71 11.63 4.01
C GLY A 225 -29.18 12.94 4.58
N GLU A 226 -27.86 13.09 4.61
CA GLU A 226 -27.14 14.24 5.14
C GLU A 226 -26.26 14.84 4.03
N PRO A 227 -25.89 16.14 4.11
CA PRO A 227 -25.07 16.80 3.09
C PRO A 227 -23.85 15.97 2.67
N LEU A 228 -23.57 15.98 1.37
CA LEU A 228 -22.45 15.28 0.77
C LEU A 228 -21.15 15.83 1.38
N MET A 229 -20.27 14.93 1.80
CA MET A 229 -18.92 15.27 2.24
C MET A 229 -18.00 15.29 1.03
N PRO A 230 -17.24 16.39 0.81
CA PRO A 230 -16.82 17.40 1.79
C PRO A 230 -17.71 18.64 1.84
N TYR A 231 -17.56 19.43 2.92
CA TYR A 231 -18.20 20.73 3.12
C TYR A 231 -17.56 21.87 2.32
N ALA A 232 -16.33 21.67 1.85
CA ALA A 232 -15.64 22.63 0.99
C ALA A 232 -16.29 22.72 -0.40
N LYS A 233 -16.30 23.92 -0.98
CA LYS A 233 -16.83 24.16 -2.33
C LYS A 233 -15.93 23.50 -3.39
N ALA A 234 -16.53 22.96 -4.45
CA ALA A 234 -15.81 22.23 -5.50
C ALA A 234 -14.60 22.99 -6.12
N PRO A 235 -14.68 24.30 -6.44
CA PRO A 235 -13.51 25.01 -6.99
C PRO A 235 -12.30 25.03 -6.07
N TRP A 236 -12.52 25.15 -4.76
CA TRP A 236 -11.46 25.13 -3.74
C TRP A 236 -10.80 23.75 -3.66
N LEU A 237 -11.60 22.69 -3.75
CA LEU A 237 -11.07 21.33 -3.80
C LEU A 237 -10.24 21.08 -5.04
N ILE A 238 -10.65 21.60 -6.21
CA ILE A 238 -9.90 21.43 -7.47
C ILE A 238 -8.54 22.12 -7.37
N VAL A 239 -8.52 23.40 -6.99
CA VAL A 239 -7.28 24.17 -6.88
C VAL A 239 -6.38 23.58 -5.79
N GLY A 240 -6.92 23.31 -4.60
CA GLY A 240 -6.14 22.77 -3.50
C GLY A 240 -5.67 21.33 -3.75
N LEU A 241 -6.44 20.50 -4.47
CA LEU A 241 -5.98 19.18 -4.92
C LEU A 241 -4.80 19.32 -5.90
N GLY A 242 -4.87 20.26 -6.85
CA GLY A 242 -3.75 20.57 -7.74
C GLY A 242 -2.49 20.97 -6.97
N LEU A 243 -2.63 21.84 -5.97
CA LEU A 243 -1.53 22.25 -5.09
C LEU A 243 -0.99 21.10 -4.24
N LEU A 244 -1.85 20.24 -3.69
CA LEU A 244 -1.45 19.05 -2.92
C LEU A 244 -0.68 18.04 -3.77
N VAL A 245 -1.15 17.81 -5.01
CA VAL A 245 -0.48 16.94 -5.98
C VAL A 245 0.87 17.53 -6.41
N ALA A 246 0.94 18.83 -6.67
CA ALA A 246 2.21 19.49 -6.97
C ALA A 246 3.19 19.41 -5.79
N PHE A 247 2.71 19.69 -4.57
CA PHE A 247 3.50 19.62 -3.34
C PHE A 247 4.09 18.23 -3.11
N ARG A 248 3.28 17.17 -3.19
CA ARG A 248 3.74 15.80 -2.90
C ARG A 248 4.71 15.27 -3.96
N ILE A 249 4.55 15.68 -5.22
CA ILE A 249 5.50 15.38 -6.31
C ILE A 249 6.81 16.14 -6.07
N ALA A 250 6.74 17.44 -5.76
CA ALA A 250 7.94 18.22 -5.46
C ALA A 250 8.69 17.66 -4.25
N LEU A 251 7.98 17.28 -3.18
CA LEU A 251 8.59 16.63 -2.02
C LEU A 251 9.27 15.31 -2.40
N ASN A 252 8.63 14.51 -3.27
CA ASN A 252 9.19 13.25 -3.76
C ASN A 252 10.51 13.47 -4.54
N ILE A 253 10.56 14.50 -5.37
CA ILE A 253 11.74 14.79 -6.18
C ILE A 253 12.88 15.37 -5.32
N VAL A 254 12.55 16.17 -4.30
CA VAL A 254 13.54 16.96 -3.56
C VAL A 254 14.08 16.24 -2.32
N ASP A 255 13.23 15.58 -1.53
CA ASP A 255 13.65 15.00 -0.24
C ASP A 255 12.83 13.74 0.10
N SER A 256 13.05 12.69 -0.68
CA SER A 256 12.45 11.37 -0.51
C SER A 256 13.49 10.26 -0.60
N ASN A 257 13.10 9.02 -0.33
CA ASN A 257 13.99 7.86 -0.33
C ASN A 257 13.40 6.73 -1.18
N VAL A 258 14.27 5.96 -1.81
CA VAL A 258 13.87 4.69 -2.45
C VAL A 258 14.28 3.58 -1.51
N ILE A 259 13.28 2.90 -0.95
CA ILE A 259 13.55 1.73 -0.10
C ILE A 259 13.75 0.47 -0.94
N ASP A 260 14.16 -0.60 -0.26
CA ASP A 260 14.31 -1.95 -0.77
C ASP A 260 13.22 -2.37 -1.77
N VAL A 261 11.93 -2.15 -1.48
CA VAL A 261 10.84 -2.60 -2.35
C VAL A 261 10.81 -1.86 -3.70
N GLY A 262 11.11 -0.55 -3.71
CA GLY A 262 11.14 0.27 -4.92
C GLY A 262 12.39 -0.02 -5.75
N TYR A 263 13.51 -0.21 -5.06
CA TYR A 263 14.77 -0.61 -5.67
C TYR A 263 14.68 -1.99 -6.32
N ALA A 264 14.16 -2.99 -5.58
CA ALA A 264 13.93 -4.34 -6.07
C ALA A 264 13.05 -4.37 -7.34
N SER A 265 12.00 -3.55 -7.38
CA SER A 265 11.17 -3.40 -8.58
C SER A 265 11.95 -2.89 -9.79
N VAL A 266 12.84 -1.91 -9.60
CA VAL A 266 13.67 -1.33 -10.67
C VAL A 266 14.73 -2.32 -11.14
N VAL A 267 15.44 -2.96 -10.20
CA VAL A 267 16.45 -3.98 -10.52
C VAL A 267 15.81 -5.14 -11.27
N GLY A 268 14.67 -5.66 -10.82
CA GLY A 268 14.00 -6.76 -11.53
C GLY A 268 13.51 -6.36 -12.92
N ALA A 269 13.01 -5.13 -13.09
CA ALA A 269 12.65 -4.61 -14.41
C ALA A 269 13.87 -4.48 -15.34
N ASP A 270 14.99 -3.97 -14.82
CA ASP A 270 16.24 -3.85 -15.55
C ASP A 270 16.79 -5.23 -15.96
N ARG A 271 16.75 -6.22 -15.07
CA ARG A 271 17.12 -7.61 -15.38
C ARG A 271 16.27 -8.19 -16.52
N ILE A 272 14.96 -8.00 -16.48
CA ILE A 272 14.06 -8.45 -17.57
C ILE A 272 14.47 -7.80 -18.91
N MET A 273 14.73 -6.48 -18.90
CA MET A 273 15.12 -5.76 -20.12
C MET A 273 16.44 -6.24 -20.72
N HIS A 274 17.37 -6.71 -19.88
CA HIS A 274 18.67 -7.24 -20.29
C HIS A 274 18.67 -8.76 -20.51
N GLY A 275 17.51 -9.43 -20.43
CA GLY A 275 17.41 -10.88 -20.60
C GLY A 275 18.09 -11.68 -19.48
N LEU A 276 18.26 -11.08 -18.31
CA LEU A 276 18.81 -11.72 -17.12
C LEU A 276 17.70 -12.43 -16.33
N PRO A 277 18.00 -13.55 -15.64
CA PRO A 277 17.04 -14.23 -14.79
C PRO A 277 16.47 -13.30 -13.72
N LEU A 278 15.14 -13.22 -13.61
CA LEU A 278 14.47 -12.39 -12.61
C LEU A 278 14.52 -13.04 -11.22
N TYR A 279 14.06 -14.28 -11.13
CA TYR A 279 14.04 -15.06 -9.90
C TYR A 279 15.34 -15.86 -9.80
N VAL A 280 16.10 -15.62 -8.74
CA VAL A 280 17.39 -16.24 -8.49
C VAL A 280 17.55 -16.46 -6.99
N LEU A 281 17.93 -17.67 -6.59
CA LEU A 281 18.22 -17.96 -5.19
C LEU A 281 19.43 -17.12 -4.72
N ASN A 282 19.16 -16.13 -3.89
CA ASN A 282 20.17 -15.23 -3.31
C ASN A 282 19.74 -14.78 -1.91
N ASP A 283 20.70 -14.37 -1.08
CA ASP A 283 20.46 -14.05 0.33
C ASP A 283 19.69 -12.72 0.56
N ILE A 284 19.49 -11.90 -0.48
CA ILE A 284 18.88 -10.56 -0.38
C ILE A 284 17.40 -10.53 -0.80
N HIS A 285 16.96 -11.51 -1.59
CA HIS A 285 15.55 -11.75 -1.93
C HIS A 285 14.79 -10.52 -2.48
N GLY A 286 15.40 -9.80 -3.43
CA GLY A 286 14.74 -8.72 -4.21
C GLY A 286 13.70 -9.23 -5.23
N ASP A 287 13.64 -10.54 -5.43
CA ASP A 287 12.85 -11.28 -6.40
C ASP A 287 11.56 -11.88 -5.82
N THR A 288 11.12 -11.40 -4.65
CA THR A 288 9.99 -12.02 -3.92
C THR A 288 8.60 -11.57 -4.37
N TYR A 289 8.52 -10.59 -5.27
CA TYR A 289 7.25 -10.07 -5.78
C TYR A 289 6.74 -10.90 -6.95
N GLY A 290 5.46 -10.73 -7.30
CA GLY A 290 4.95 -11.38 -8.50
C GLY A 290 5.45 -10.70 -9.79
N PRO A 291 5.41 -11.40 -10.94
CA PRO A 291 5.93 -10.92 -12.23
C PRO A 291 5.43 -9.53 -12.65
N VAL A 292 4.15 -9.23 -12.39
CA VAL A 292 3.51 -7.98 -12.83
C VAL A 292 4.09 -6.77 -12.10
N ASN A 293 4.63 -6.95 -10.89
CA ASN A 293 5.35 -5.87 -10.21
C ASN A 293 6.52 -5.39 -11.07
N TYR A 294 7.42 -6.29 -11.48
CA TYR A 294 8.60 -5.94 -12.26
C TYR A 294 8.23 -5.44 -13.67
N LEU A 295 7.28 -6.11 -14.33
CA LEU A 295 6.80 -5.68 -15.65
C LEU A 295 6.23 -4.25 -15.64
N SER A 296 5.59 -3.84 -14.53
CA SER A 296 5.05 -2.48 -14.41
C SER A 296 6.13 -1.40 -14.30
N TYR A 297 7.37 -1.77 -13.97
CA TYR A 297 8.51 -0.85 -13.84
C TYR A 297 9.31 -0.70 -15.15
N ILE A 298 9.20 -1.64 -16.09
CA ILE A 298 9.90 -1.62 -17.39
C ILE A 298 9.79 -0.28 -18.12
N PRO A 299 8.59 0.33 -18.27
CA PRO A 299 8.46 1.59 -19.00
C PRO A 299 9.26 2.74 -18.37
N PHE A 300 9.44 2.73 -17.05
CA PHE A 300 10.19 3.77 -16.35
C PHE A 300 11.69 3.53 -16.46
N VAL A 301 12.15 2.28 -16.37
CA VAL A 301 13.57 1.93 -16.60
C VAL A 301 13.97 2.22 -18.04
N ALA A 302 13.11 1.91 -19.02
CA ALA A 302 13.36 2.19 -20.43
C ALA A 302 13.46 3.69 -20.74
N LEU A 303 12.69 4.54 -20.04
CA LEU A 303 12.72 5.98 -20.24
C LEU A 303 13.82 6.69 -19.43
N LEU A 304 14.18 6.13 -18.27
CA LEU A 304 15.09 6.74 -17.30
C LEU A 304 16.09 5.69 -16.79
N PRO A 305 17.04 5.22 -17.62
CA PRO A 305 17.89 4.07 -17.28
C PRO A 305 18.54 4.18 -15.90
N TRP A 306 18.50 3.08 -15.15
CA TRP A 306 19.16 2.97 -13.85
C TRP A 306 20.66 2.77 -14.06
N ASP A 307 21.48 3.39 -13.23
CA ASP A 307 22.94 3.42 -13.38
C ASP A 307 23.68 2.29 -12.64
N GLY A 308 22.95 1.37 -12.00
CA GLY A 308 23.51 0.30 -11.18
C GLY A 308 23.76 0.70 -9.72
N SER A 309 23.44 1.93 -9.31
CA SER A 309 23.69 2.44 -7.95
C SER A 309 22.42 2.57 -7.11
N TRP A 310 22.55 2.45 -5.78
CA TRP A 310 21.48 2.77 -4.85
C TRP A 310 21.18 4.27 -4.75
N GLY A 311 22.07 5.13 -5.28
CA GLY A 311 22.03 6.59 -5.06
C GLY A 311 21.03 7.33 -5.94
N ALA A 312 20.73 6.83 -7.15
CA ALA A 312 19.89 7.52 -8.13
C ALA A 312 18.89 6.56 -8.81
N VAL A 313 17.90 6.10 -8.05
CA VAL A 313 16.87 5.17 -8.56
C VAL A 313 15.69 5.95 -9.18
N VAL A 314 15.98 6.83 -10.14
CA VAL A 314 14.99 7.74 -10.76
C VAL A 314 13.75 7.01 -11.32
N PRO A 315 13.86 5.82 -11.94
CA PRO A 315 12.68 5.03 -12.33
C PRO A 315 11.69 4.76 -11.19
N ALA A 316 12.17 4.55 -9.97
CA ALA A 316 11.30 4.28 -8.83
C ALA A 316 10.45 5.51 -8.47
N HIS A 317 11.02 6.71 -8.57
CA HIS A 317 10.27 7.96 -8.40
C HIS A 317 9.19 8.13 -9.47
N ALA A 318 9.55 7.95 -10.74
CA ALA A 318 8.63 8.07 -11.86
C ALA A 318 7.46 7.06 -11.75
N ALA A 319 7.76 5.82 -11.37
CA ALA A 319 6.78 4.78 -11.12
C ALA A 319 5.86 5.14 -9.96
N ALA A 320 6.40 5.48 -8.79
CA ALA A 320 5.63 5.80 -7.59
C ALA A 320 4.70 7.01 -7.82
N ILE A 321 5.19 8.08 -8.46
CA ILE A 321 4.37 9.24 -8.84
C ILE A 321 3.25 8.82 -9.79
N THR A 322 3.55 7.99 -10.79
CA THR A 322 2.55 7.55 -11.76
C THR A 322 1.46 6.72 -11.11
N PHE A 323 1.82 5.76 -10.26
CA PHE A 323 0.86 4.93 -9.54
C PHE A 323 -0.01 5.76 -8.59
N ASP A 324 0.59 6.73 -7.87
CA ASP A 324 -0.17 7.66 -7.02
C ASP A 324 -1.20 8.47 -7.82
N LEU A 325 -0.81 9.01 -8.98
CA LEU A 325 -1.71 9.75 -9.87
C LEU A 325 -2.82 8.87 -10.46
N LEU A 326 -2.53 7.59 -10.75
CA LEU A 326 -3.55 6.62 -11.16
C LEU A 326 -4.59 6.38 -10.05
N VAL A 327 -4.17 6.32 -8.78
CA VAL A 327 -5.11 6.25 -7.64
C VAL A 327 -5.97 7.52 -7.58
N VAL A 328 -5.37 8.71 -7.64
CA VAL A 328 -6.09 9.99 -7.64
C VAL A 328 -7.13 10.04 -8.75
N GLY A 329 -6.72 9.77 -10.00
CA GLY A 329 -7.62 9.77 -11.16
C GLY A 329 -8.71 8.71 -11.05
N GLY A 330 -8.35 7.51 -10.59
CA GLY A 330 -9.28 6.41 -10.37
C GLY A 330 -10.35 6.75 -9.34
N LEU A 331 -9.98 7.40 -8.24
CA LEU A 331 -10.90 7.85 -7.18
C LEU A 331 -11.86 8.93 -7.68
N VAL A 332 -11.39 9.89 -8.49
CA VAL A 332 -12.28 10.88 -9.14
C VAL A 332 -13.33 10.17 -10.00
N GLN A 333 -12.90 9.20 -10.81
CA GLN A 333 -13.82 8.44 -11.67
C GLN A 333 -14.78 7.56 -10.86
N LEU A 334 -14.32 7.02 -9.73
CA LEU A 334 -15.16 6.18 -8.88
C LEU A 334 -16.30 6.98 -8.26
N GLY A 335 -16.03 8.21 -7.80
CA GLY A 335 -17.08 9.11 -7.32
C GLY A 335 -18.11 9.45 -8.39
N ARG A 336 -17.67 9.71 -9.63
CA ARG A 336 -18.55 9.94 -10.80
C ARG A 336 -19.34 8.68 -11.20
N ARG A 337 -18.80 7.49 -10.99
CA ARG A 337 -19.51 6.22 -11.22
C ARG A 337 -20.59 5.99 -10.17
N MET A 338 -20.32 6.36 -8.92
CA MET A 338 -21.27 6.15 -7.82
C MET A 338 -22.49 7.08 -7.90
N ARG A 339 -22.36 8.27 -8.50
CA ARG A 339 -23.42 9.29 -8.54
C ARG A 339 -23.35 10.12 -9.82
N ALA A 340 -24.51 10.53 -10.32
CA ALA A 340 -24.60 11.36 -11.52
C ALA A 340 -24.27 12.84 -11.24
N GLY A 341 -23.84 13.54 -12.29
CA GLY A 341 -23.71 15.00 -12.33
C GLY A 341 -22.73 15.59 -11.31
N ALA A 342 -23.09 16.76 -10.78
CA ALA A 342 -22.26 17.53 -9.86
C ALA A 342 -21.96 16.78 -8.55
N GLN A 343 -22.91 15.98 -8.05
CA GLN A 343 -22.72 15.21 -6.82
C GLN A 343 -21.65 14.12 -6.97
N GLY A 344 -21.60 13.44 -8.12
CA GLY A 344 -20.54 12.46 -8.41
C GLY A 344 -19.17 13.09 -8.57
N THR A 345 -19.11 14.27 -9.21
CA THR A 345 -17.86 15.02 -9.33
C THR A 345 -17.36 15.49 -7.97
N LEU A 346 -18.23 16.02 -7.12
CA LEU A 346 -17.86 16.44 -5.77
C LEU A 346 -17.39 15.24 -4.91
N LEU A 347 -18.08 14.09 -5.00
CA LEU A 347 -17.66 12.88 -4.30
C LEU A 347 -16.31 12.35 -4.81
N GLY A 348 -16.06 12.42 -6.12
CA GLY A 348 -14.78 12.03 -6.70
C GLY A 348 -13.63 12.94 -6.23
N LEU A 349 -13.88 14.25 -6.19
CA LEU A 349 -12.94 15.23 -5.61
C LEU A 349 -12.72 14.99 -4.11
N ALA A 350 -13.75 14.56 -3.38
CA ALA A 350 -13.65 14.16 -1.97
C ALA A 350 -12.63 13.04 -1.79
N PHE A 351 -12.77 11.96 -2.56
CA PHE A 351 -11.90 10.81 -2.47
C PHE A 351 -10.46 11.16 -2.87
N ALA A 352 -10.30 11.89 -3.97
CA ALA A 352 -9.00 12.32 -4.47
C ALA A 352 -8.30 13.26 -3.47
N TRP A 353 -9.03 14.21 -2.89
CA TRP A 353 -8.50 15.08 -1.84
C TRP A 353 -8.06 14.27 -0.62
N ALA A 354 -8.94 13.41 -0.11
CA ALA A 354 -8.64 12.59 1.05
C ALA A 354 -7.40 11.73 0.80
N TRP A 355 -7.28 11.10 -0.37
CA TRP A 355 -6.07 10.39 -0.75
C TRP A 355 -4.84 11.31 -0.81
N ALA A 356 -4.92 12.45 -1.50
CA ALA A 356 -3.77 13.33 -1.70
C ALA A 356 -3.25 13.96 -0.40
N ALA A 357 -4.15 14.25 0.54
CA ALA A 357 -3.82 14.81 1.84
C ALA A 357 -3.47 13.75 2.90
N TYR A 358 -3.77 12.47 2.65
CA TYR A 358 -3.55 11.40 3.63
C TYR A 358 -2.05 11.19 3.89
N PRO A 359 -1.53 11.37 5.12
CA PRO A 359 -0.10 11.25 5.38
C PRO A 359 0.51 9.92 4.94
N PHE A 360 -0.22 8.80 5.04
CA PHE A 360 0.31 7.49 4.67
C PHE A 360 0.33 7.21 3.17
N SER A 361 -0.52 7.85 2.36
CA SER A 361 -0.35 7.80 0.90
C SER A 361 0.86 8.64 0.48
N VAL A 362 1.10 9.78 1.14
CA VAL A 362 2.32 10.56 0.96
C VAL A 362 3.52 9.73 1.42
N PHE A 363 3.43 8.98 2.53
CA PHE A 363 4.51 8.12 3.05
C PHE A 363 4.93 7.04 2.06
N ALA A 364 3.97 6.34 1.46
CA ALA A 364 4.24 5.36 0.42
C ALA A 364 4.89 6.00 -0.83
N LEU A 365 4.45 7.20 -1.21
CA LEU A 365 5.03 7.97 -2.30
C LEU A 365 6.46 8.42 -1.97
N GLN A 366 6.72 9.00 -0.78
CA GLN A 366 8.06 9.45 -0.38
C GLN A 366 9.04 8.31 -0.14
N SER A 367 8.54 7.10 0.06
CA SER A 367 9.37 5.89 0.18
C SER A 367 9.53 5.16 -1.16
N ASN A 368 8.93 5.69 -2.23
CA ASN A 368 8.97 5.15 -3.60
C ASN A 368 8.61 3.66 -3.70
N THR A 369 7.61 3.25 -2.93
CA THR A 369 7.17 1.85 -2.88
C THR A 369 6.28 1.48 -4.06
N ASN A 370 6.24 0.19 -4.37
CA ASN A 370 5.29 -0.38 -5.33
C ASN A 370 3.86 -0.56 -4.73
N ASP A 371 3.60 -0.16 -3.49
CA ASP A 371 2.29 -0.33 -2.85
C ASP A 371 1.17 0.52 -3.46
N ALA A 372 1.52 1.67 -4.05
CA ALA A 372 0.59 2.49 -4.80
C ALA A 372 0.06 1.80 -6.08
N LEU A 373 0.85 0.89 -6.68
CA LEU A 373 0.39 0.06 -7.80
C LEU A 373 -0.77 -0.84 -7.36
N VAL A 374 -0.63 -1.49 -6.21
CA VAL A 374 -1.69 -2.34 -5.64
C VAL A 374 -2.93 -1.50 -5.37
N ALA A 375 -2.79 -0.32 -4.77
CA ALA A 375 -3.91 0.59 -4.55
C ALA A 375 -4.60 1.00 -5.87
N ALA A 376 -3.83 1.32 -6.91
CA ALA A 376 -4.36 1.69 -8.23
C ALA A 376 -5.15 0.53 -8.86
N LEU A 377 -4.64 -0.70 -8.76
CA LEU A 377 -5.30 -1.91 -9.28
C LEU A 377 -6.58 -2.24 -8.51
N LEU A 378 -6.59 -2.04 -7.18
CA LEU A 378 -7.79 -2.20 -6.36
C LEU A 378 -8.88 -1.17 -6.70
N VAL A 379 -8.50 0.10 -6.91
CA VAL A 379 -9.42 1.14 -7.38
C VAL A 379 -9.91 0.81 -8.79
N GLY A 380 -9.03 0.32 -9.66
CA GLY A 380 -9.38 -0.19 -10.98
C GLY A 380 -10.41 -1.33 -10.90
N ALA A 381 -10.22 -2.30 -10.01
CA ALA A 381 -11.16 -3.41 -9.82
C ALA A 381 -12.54 -2.93 -9.38
N LEU A 382 -12.62 -1.90 -8.53
CA LEU A 382 -13.87 -1.24 -8.16
C LEU A 382 -14.48 -0.46 -9.35
N LEU A 383 -13.67 0.17 -10.20
CA LEU A 383 -14.17 0.79 -11.44
C LEU A 383 -14.68 -0.24 -12.43
N ALA A 384 -14.07 -1.42 -12.48
CA ALA A 384 -14.49 -2.53 -13.32
C ALA A 384 -15.63 -3.36 -12.70
N ILE A 385 -16.28 -2.89 -11.61
CA ILE A 385 -17.19 -3.70 -10.80
C ILE A 385 -18.36 -4.33 -11.58
N SER A 386 -18.70 -3.86 -12.77
CA SER A 386 -19.79 -4.39 -13.58
C SER A 386 -19.33 -5.36 -14.69
N SER A 387 -18.04 -5.68 -14.76
CA SER A 387 -17.46 -6.58 -15.75
C SER A 387 -16.72 -7.73 -15.06
N PRO A 388 -17.24 -8.96 -15.04
CA PRO A 388 -16.58 -10.09 -14.38
C PRO A 388 -15.13 -10.31 -14.82
N SER A 389 -14.88 -10.31 -16.13
CA SER A 389 -13.53 -10.44 -16.69
C SER A 389 -12.66 -9.24 -16.36
N GLY A 390 -13.21 -8.02 -16.37
CA GLY A 390 -12.48 -6.81 -15.96
C GLY A 390 -12.07 -6.83 -14.49
N ARG A 391 -12.97 -7.25 -13.59
CA ARG A 391 -12.67 -7.49 -12.16
C ARG A 391 -11.59 -8.57 -12.02
N GLY A 392 -11.72 -9.68 -12.76
CA GLY A 392 -10.78 -10.81 -12.73
C GLY A 392 -9.38 -10.42 -13.19
N LEU A 393 -9.29 -9.67 -14.29
CA LEU A 393 -8.05 -9.10 -14.82
C LEU A 393 -7.35 -8.22 -13.77
N LEU A 394 -8.07 -7.28 -13.15
CA LEU A 394 -7.46 -6.30 -12.24
C LEU A 394 -7.09 -6.91 -10.88
N ILE A 395 -7.90 -7.84 -10.35
CA ILE A 395 -7.52 -8.63 -9.17
C ILE A 395 -6.36 -9.57 -9.49
N GLY A 396 -6.32 -10.15 -10.69
CA GLY A 396 -5.21 -10.96 -11.19
C GLY A 396 -3.91 -10.17 -11.30
N LEU A 397 -3.95 -8.98 -11.91
CA LEU A 397 -2.79 -8.07 -11.98
C LEU A 397 -2.32 -7.66 -10.58
N GLY A 398 -3.26 -7.35 -9.68
CA GLY A 398 -2.94 -7.03 -8.28
C GLY A 398 -2.24 -8.20 -7.58
N THR A 399 -2.80 -9.40 -7.74
CA THR A 399 -2.26 -10.67 -7.18
C THR A 399 -0.87 -10.99 -7.73
N ALA A 400 -0.69 -10.82 -9.04
CA ALA A 400 0.58 -11.04 -9.72
C ALA A 400 1.58 -9.89 -9.51
N ALA A 401 1.21 -8.80 -8.81
CA ALA A 401 2.15 -7.80 -8.32
C ALA A 401 2.51 -8.07 -6.85
N LYS A 402 1.50 -8.30 -5.99
CA LYS A 402 1.63 -8.77 -4.61
C LYS A 402 0.53 -9.77 -4.31
N PHE A 403 0.77 -10.81 -3.53
CA PHE A 403 -0.22 -11.90 -3.36
C PHE A 403 -1.51 -11.50 -2.60
N ALA A 404 -1.47 -10.44 -1.78
CA ALA A 404 -2.57 -10.05 -0.89
C ALA A 404 -3.95 -9.82 -1.57
N PRO A 405 -4.07 -9.20 -2.76
CA PRO A 405 -5.35 -9.02 -3.45
C PRO A 405 -6.06 -10.33 -3.83
N LEU A 406 -5.36 -11.48 -3.85
CA LEU A 406 -6.01 -12.77 -4.08
C LEU A 406 -7.08 -13.09 -3.03
N ALA A 407 -6.90 -12.62 -1.80
CA ALA A 407 -7.89 -12.75 -0.73
C ALA A 407 -9.24 -12.07 -1.09
N LEU A 408 -9.24 -11.11 -2.03
CA LEU A 408 -10.44 -10.45 -2.51
C LEU A 408 -11.14 -11.21 -3.65
N ALA A 409 -10.54 -12.27 -4.19
CA ALA A 409 -11.09 -12.99 -5.33
C ALA A 409 -12.54 -13.48 -5.10
N PRO A 410 -12.92 -14.06 -3.94
CA PRO A 410 -14.30 -14.49 -3.75
C PRO A 410 -15.30 -13.33 -3.72
N LEU A 411 -14.90 -12.16 -3.18
CA LEU A 411 -15.72 -10.95 -3.16
C LEU A 411 -15.94 -10.41 -4.58
N PHE A 412 -14.88 -10.30 -5.38
CA PHE A 412 -14.93 -9.73 -6.73
C PHE A 412 -15.46 -10.70 -7.80
N ALA A 413 -15.35 -12.01 -7.57
CA ALA A 413 -16.04 -13.02 -8.39
C ALA A 413 -17.57 -12.82 -8.34
N THR A 414 -18.11 -12.54 -7.15
CA THR A 414 -19.52 -12.22 -6.95
C THR A 414 -19.89 -10.81 -7.38
N GLY A 415 -18.99 -9.83 -7.24
CA GLY A 415 -19.26 -8.44 -7.63
C GLY A 415 -20.42 -7.82 -6.84
N LEU A 416 -21.37 -7.19 -7.53
CA LEU A 416 -22.56 -6.60 -6.92
C LEU A 416 -23.65 -7.64 -6.57
N GLY A 417 -23.50 -8.89 -7.03
CA GLY A 417 -24.49 -9.94 -6.82
C GLY A 417 -25.77 -9.80 -7.65
N ASP A 418 -25.73 -8.97 -8.69
CA ASP A 418 -26.76 -8.78 -9.72
C ASP A 418 -26.65 -9.81 -10.86
N GLU A 419 -25.46 -10.32 -11.12
CA GLU A 419 -25.19 -11.32 -12.16
C GLU A 419 -25.39 -12.78 -11.68
N ARG A 420 -25.73 -13.69 -12.60
CA ARG A 420 -25.78 -15.13 -12.32
C ARG A 420 -24.36 -15.66 -12.07
N ARG A 421 -24.11 -16.23 -10.89
CA ARG A 421 -22.80 -16.78 -10.50
C ARG A 421 -22.18 -17.74 -11.52
N LEU A 422 -23.00 -18.63 -12.09
CA LEU A 422 -22.58 -19.60 -13.11
C LEU A 422 -21.96 -18.94 -14.37
N ARG A 423 -22.22 -17.66 -14.61
CA ARG A 423 -21.64 -16.89 -15.71
C ARG A 423 -20.49 -15.99 -15.23
N ALA A 424 -20.69 -15.30 -14.11
CA ALA A 424 -19.72 -14.32 -13.62
C ALA A 424 -18.44 -14.98 -13.09
N TRP A 425 -18.55 -16.08 -12.34
CA TRP A 425 -17.40 -16.72 -11.69
C TRP A 425 -16.43 -17.33 -12.70
N PRO A 426 -16.86 -18.07 -13.75
CA PRO A 426 -15.93 -18.56 -14.77
C PRO A 426 -15.22 -17.42 -15.51
N ALA A 427 -15.95 -16.38 -15.94
CA ALA A 427 -15.34 -15.25 -16.66
C ALA A 427 -14.33 -14.48 -15.80
N PHE A 428 -14.63 -14.28 -14.52
CA PHE A 428 -13.71 -13.72 -13.54
C PHE A 428 -12.48 -14.62 -13.35
N GLY A 429 -12.71 -15.92 -13.08
CA GLY A 429 -11.68 -16.90 -12.79
C GLY A 429 -10.72 -17.09 -13.95
N THR A 430 -11.23 -17.19 -15.19
CA THR A 430 -10.40 -17.28 -16.39
C THR A 430 -9.50 -16.07 -16.55
N ALA A 431 -10.02 -14.84 -16.37
CA ALA A 431 -9.19 -13.64 -16.48
C ALA A 431 -8.13 -13.57 -15.38
N LEU A 432 -8.49 -13.90 -14.13
CA LEU A 432 -7.56 -13.93 -13.01
C LEU A 432 -6.43 -14.95 -13.24
N VAL A 433 -6.79 -16.18 -13.59
CA VAL A 433 -5.85 -17.28 -13.83
C VAL A 433 -4.98 -16.98 -15.05
N ALA A 434 -5.54 -16.48 -16.14
CA ALA A 434 -4.77 -16.13 -17.34
C ALA A 434 -3.67 -15.11 -17.05
N VAL A 435 -3.96 -14.10 -16.21
CA VAL A 435 -2.95 -13.09 -15.83
C VAL A 435 -1.92 -13.69 -14.89
N CYS A 436 -2.35 -14.35 -13.81
CA CYS A 436 -1.43 -14.89 -12.81
C CYS A 436 -0.52 -15.95 -13.44
N LEU A 437 -1.12 -16.97 -14.07
CA LEU A 437 -0.37 -18.05 -14.69
C LEU A 437 0.43 -17.56 -15.91
N GLY A 438 -0.18 -16.74 -16.77
CA GLY A 438 0.48 -16.24 -17.97
C GLY A 438 1.70 -15.40 -17.66
N SER A 439 1.63 -14.54 -16.63
CA SER A 439 2.79 -13.72 -16.22
C SER A 439 3.90 -14.54 -15.57
N VAL A 440 3.57 -15.60 -14.81
CA VAL A 440 4.58 -16.52 -14.26
C VAL A 440 5.21 -17.37 -15.35
N VAL A 441 4.43 -17.93 -16.28
CA VAL A 441 4.97 -18.71 -17.41
C VAL A 441 5.90 -17.86 -18.28
N LEU A 442 5.59 -16.57 -18.46
CA LEU A 442 6.43 -15.65 -19.23
C LEU A 442 7.82 -15.44 -18.59
N LEU A 443 7.90 -15.41 -17.26
CA LEU A 443 9.13 -15.12 -16.50
C LEU A 443 9.53 -16.29 -15.60
N LEU A 444 9.20 -17.52 -16.01
CA LEU A 444 9.49 -18.71 -15.22
C LEU A 444 11.02 -18.89 -15.18
N PRO A 445 11.64 -19.07 -14.01
CA PRO A 445 13.08 -19.27 -13.93
C PRO A 445 13.47 -20.64 -14.51
N ASP A 446 14.77 -20.81 -14.80
CA ASP A 446 15.30 -22.04 -15.38
C ASP A 446 15.13 -23.25 -14.45
N GLY A 447 15.16 -23.05 -13.12
CA GLY A 447 14.81 -24.07 -12.12
C GLY A 447 13.30 -24.35 -12.02
N GLY A 448 12.48 -23.70 -12.84
CA GLY A 448 11.07 -23.97 -13.01
C GLY A 448 10.20 -23.50 -11.83
N TRP A 449 9.10 -24.22 -11.59
CA TRP A 449 8.09 -23.84 -10.60
C TRP A 449 8.59 -23.91 -9.15
N GLY A 450 9.56 -24.79 -8.86
CA GLY A 450 10.15 -24.93 -7.53
C GLY A 450 10.93 -23.67 -7.15
N GLU A 451 11.86 -23.26 -8.02
CA GLU A 451 12.63 -22.02 -7.81
C GLU A 451 11.72 -20.79 -7.71
N PHE A 452 10.72 -20.66 -8.58
CA PHE A 452 9.72 -19.58 -8.47
C PHE A 452 8.98 -19.60 -7.12
N TYR A 453 8.57 -20.78 -6.65
CA TYR A 453 7.91 -20.90 -5.34
C TYR A 453 8.86 -20.50 -4.21
N ASP A 454 10.07 -21.04 -4.18
CA ASP A 454 11.05 -20.83 -3.09
C ASP A 454 11.43 -19.35 -2.98
N THR A 455 11.70 -18.69 -4.12
CA THR A 455 12.04 -17.26 -4.21
C THR A 455 10.88 -16.32 -3.86
N THR A 456 9.63 -16.74 -4.05
CA THR A 456 8.46 -15.86 -3.84
C THR A 456 7.63 -16.29 -2.62
N ILE A 457 6.70 -17.22 -2.80
CA ILE A 457 5.71 -17.62 -1.81
C ILE A 457 6.38 -18.36 -0.64
N GLY A 458 7.32 -19.25 -0.93
CA GLY A 458 8.10 -20.01 0.05
C GLY A 458 8.84 -19.06 0.99
N PHE A 459 9.63 -18.14 0.43
CA PHE A 459 10.30 -17.09 1.21
C PHE A 459 9.32 -16.25 2.05
N GLN A 460 8.22 -15.77 1.45
CA GLN A 460 7.24 -14.92 2.15
C GLN A 460 6.51 -15.66 3.29
N LEU A 461 6.35 -16.98 3.20
CA LEU A 461 5.77 -17.81 4.26
C LEU A 461 6.77 -18.17 5.36
N GLY A 462 8.05 -18.32 5.01
CA GLY A 462 9.13 -18.67 5.94
C GLY A 462 9.75 -17.48 6.66
N ARG A 463 9.65 -16.25 6.12
CA ARG A 463 10.32 -15.09 6.71
C ARG A 463 9.78 -14.73 8.10
N THR A 464 10.70 -14.46 9.01
CA THR A 464 10.42 -13.79 10.28
C THR A 464 10.47 -12.27 10.11
N SER A 465 9.80 -11.54 10.99
CA SER A 465 9.78 -10.08 10.92
C SER A 465 9.42 -9.48 12.27
N PRO A 466 10.19 -8.51 12.79
CA PRO A 466 9.87 -7.87 14.05
C PRO A 466 8.67 -6.91 13.96
N PHE A 467 8.16 -6.64 12.77
CA PHE A 467 7.06 -5.68 12.56
C PHE A 467 5.66 -6.30 12.70
N SER A 468 5.50 -7.28 13.58
CA SER A 468 4.19 -7.79 14.00
C SER A 468 4.26 -8.37 15.42
N LEU A 469 3.12 -8.41 16.13
CA LEU A 469 3.04 -9.06 17.45
C LEU A 469 3.47 -10.53 17.38
N TRP A 470 3.21 -11.18 16.25
CA TRP A 470 3.50 -12.60 16.03
C TRP A 470 5.00 -12.84 15.87
N GLY A 471 5.70 -11.93 15.18
CA GLY A 471 7.15 -12.00 15.05
C GLY A 471 7.90 -11.62 16.32
N MET A 472 7.33 -10.77 17.18
CA MET A 472 7.94 -10.40 18.46
C MET A 472 7.62 -11.39 19.60
N HIS A 473 6.48 -12.09 19.54
CA HIS A 473 5.98 -12.92 20.64
C HIS A 473 5.42 -14.25 20.14
N SER A 474 6.27 -15.25 19.99
CA SER A 474 5.90 -16.62 19.61
C SER A 474 4.87 -17.27 20.57
N SER A 475 4.80 -16.82 21.82
CA SER A 475 3.76 -17.25 22.77
C SER A 475 2.32 -16.95 22.31
N LEU A 476 2.16 -16.05 21.33
CA LEU A 476 0.87 -15.66 20.75
C LEU A 476 0.51 -16.42 19.45
N ASP A 477 1.33 -17.37 19.00
CA ASP A 477 1.13 -18.08 17.73
C ASP A 477 -0.24 -18.78 17.64
N TRP A 478 -0.72 -19.33 18.74
CA TRP A 478 -2.06 -19.94 18.81
C TRP A 478 -3.17 -18.90 18.51
N LEU A 479 -3.01 -17.67 18.97
CA LEU A 479 -3.95 -16.58 18.72
C LEU A 479 -3.85 -16.11 17.27
N GLN A 480 -2.63 -16.08 16.71
CA GLN A 480 -2.44 -15.84 15.27
C GLN A 480 -3.17 -16.88 14.44
N ALA A 481 -3.06 -18.16 14.80
CA ALA A 481 -3.73 -19.25 14.09
C ALA A 481 -5.26 -19.09 14.11
N VAL A 482 -5.84 -18.75 15.27
CA VAL A 482 -7.28 -18.41 15.37
C VAL A 482 -7.62 -17.21 14.49
N GLY A 483 -6.80 -16.17 14.50
CA GLY A 483 -6.96 -15.00 13.63
C GLY A 483 -6.93 -15.37 12.15
N LYS A 484 -5.98 -16.21 11.72
CA LYS A 484 -5.85 -16.72 10.34
C LYS A 484 -7.11 -17.46 9.91
N VAL A 485 -7.66 -18.33 10.77
CA VAL A 485 -8.94 -19.02 10.52
C VAL A 485 -10.09 -18.02 10.40
N GLY A 486 -10.14 -17.00 11.26
CA GLY A 486 -11.13 -15.92 11.17
C GLY A 486 -11.05 -15.11 9.87
N ALA A 487 -9.84 -14.73 9.46
CA ALA A 487 -9.58 -14.02 8.20
C ALA A 487 -9.95 -14.87 6.98
N ALA A 488 -9.57 -16.16 6.95
CA ALA A 488 -9.94 -17.09 5.89
C ALA A 488 -11.46 -17.30 5.83
N SER A 489 -12.12 -17.42 6.98
CA SER A 489 -13.57 -17.52 7.08
C SER A 489 -14.25 -16.26 6.53
N LEU A 490 -13.72 -15.07 6.84
CA LEU A 490 -14.22 -13.81 6.29
C LEU A 490 -14.06 -13.76 4.76
N VAL A 491 -12.90 -14.15 4.21
CA VAL A 491 -12.64 -14.23 2.76
C VAL A 491 -13.70 -15.09 2.05
N VAL A 492 -14.05 -16.24 2.62
CA VAL A 492 -15.10 -17.11 2.06
C VAL A 492 -16.48 -16.50 2.27
N LEU A 493 -16.79 -16.00 3.47
CA LEU A 493 -18.08 -15.42 3.83
C LEU A 493 -18.49 -14.29 2.89
N VAL A 494 -17.55 -13.41 2.54
CA VAL A 494 -17.83 -12.28 1.64
C VAL A 494 -18.07 -12.71 0.19
N ALA A 495 -17.90 -13.97 -0.18
CA ALA A 495 -18.41 -14.46 -1.48
C ALA A 495 -19.94 -14.59 -1.48
N PHE A 496 -20.54 -14.80 -0.30
CA PHE A 496 -21.91 -15.25 -0.14
C PHE A 496 -22.84 -14.24 0.55
N VAL A 497 -22.32 -13.45 1.49
CA VAL A 497 -23.12 -12.57 2.35
C VAL A 497 -22.52 -11.17 2.44
N PRO A 498 -23.25 -10.08 2.15
CA PRO A 498 -24.60 -10.04 1.57
C PRO A 498 -24.70 -10.59 0.14
N ARG A 499 -25.86 -11.12 -0.24
CA ARG A 499 -26.09 -11.67 -1.59
C ARG A 499 -26.16 -10.62 -2.68
N ARG A 500 -26.73 -9.45 -2.37
CA ARG A 500 -26.77 -8.26 -3.23
C ARG A 500 -26.11 -7.10 -2.51
N ARG A 501 -25.34 -6.31 -3.24
CA ARG A 501 -24.49 -5.26 -2.68
C ARG A 501 -24.43 -4.07 -3.63
N ASP A 502 -24.27 -2.89 -3.05
CA ASP A 502 -23.80 -1.72 -3.80
C ASP A 502 -22.26 -1.67 -3.83
N LEU A 503 -21.71 -0.76 -4.64
CA LEU A 503 -20.26 -0.55 -4.74
C LEU A 503 -19.62 -0.16 -3.40
N ARG A 504 -20.35 0.59 -2.56
CA ARG A 504 -19.86 1.02 -1.25
C ARG A 504 -19.68 -0.17 -0.31
N GLN A 505 -20.60 -1.13 -0.32
CA GLN A 505 -20.51 -2.37 0.44
C GLN A 505 -19.36 -3.24 -0.07
N VAL A 506 -19.15 -3.33 -1.39
CA VAL A 506 -17.98 -4.05 -1.93
C VAL A 506 -16.69 -3.40 -1.45
N ALA A 507 -16.57 -2.07 -1.52
CA ALA A 507 -15.40 -1.36 -0.99
C ALA A 507 -15.21 -1.64 0.52
N ALA A 508 -16.28 -1.55 1.32
CA ALA A 508 -16.21 -1.82 2.76
C ALA A 508 -15.77 -3.25 3.09
N LEU A 509 -16.30 -4.25 2.38
CA LEU A 509 -15.91 -5.65 2.58
C LEU A 509 -14.49 -5.93 2.06
N ALA A 510 -14.06 -5.26 0.98
CA ALA A 510 -12.70 -5.36 0.49
C ALA A 510 -11.70 -4.80 1.51
N ALA A 511 -11.99 -3.64 2.09
CA ALA A 511 -11.21 -3.12 3.22
C ALA A 511 -11.20 -4.11 4.39
N GLY A 512 -12.36 -4.69 4.74
CA GLY A 512 -12.46 -5.65 5.85
C GLY A 512 -11.58 -6.88 5.65
N VAL A 513 -11.58 -7.47 4.45
CA VAL A 513 -10.72 -8.61 4.11
C VAL A 513 -9.24 -8.23 4.18
N LEU A 514 -8.85 -7.10 3.59
CA LEU A 514 -7.46 -6.65 3.60
C LEU A 514 -6.97 -6.33 5.02
N ILE A 515 -7.79 -5.70 5.86
CA ILE A 515 -7.45 -5.44 7.27
C ILE A 515 -7.32 -6.76 8.03
N ALA A 516 -8.24 -7.70 7.83
CA ALA A 516 -8.16 -9.01 8.48
C ALA A 516 -6.86 -9.75 8.12
N LEU A 517 -6.44 -9.68 6.85
CA LEU A 517 -5.16 -10.22 6.40
C LEU A 517 -3.97 -9.50 7.05
N GLN A 518 -4.02 -8.16 7.13
CA GLN A 518 -2.99 -7.33 7.76
C GLN A 518 -2.84 -7.57 9.27
N ILE A 519 -3.90 -7.95 9.97
CA ILE A 519 -3.82 -8.26 11.41
C ILE A 519 -3.05 -9.57 11.64
N VAL A 520 -3.15 -10.53 10.72
CA VAL A 520 -2.68 -11.91 10.94
C VAL A 520 -1.38 -12.24 10.21
N THR A 521 -0.85 -11.30 9.41
CA THR A 521 0.42 -11.47 8.68
C THR A 521 1.61 -11.40 9.65
N PRO A 522 2.65 -12.23 9.47
CA PRO A 522 3.87 -12.18 10.28
C PRO A 522 4.71 -10.91 10.04
N HIS A 523 4.47 -10.20 8.94
CA HIS A 523 5.11 -8.94 8.62
C HIS A 523 4.05 -7.89 8.26
N TRP A 524 4.06 -6.75 8.96
CA TRP A 524 3.20 -5.61 8.69
C TRP A 524 4.01 -4.32 8.59
N PHE A 525 3.67 -3.43 7.66
CA PHE A 525 4.29 -2.11 7.58
C PHE A 525 3.30 -1.03 7.13
N TYR A 526 3.61 0.23 7.41
CA TYR A 526 2.71 1.38 7.17
C TYR A 526 2.25 1.54 5.73
N PHE A 527 3.02 1.04 4.75
CA PHE A 527 2.62 1.08 3.33
C PHE A 527 1.32 0.31 3.06
N TYR A 528 0.99 -0.70 3.87
CA TYR A 528 -0.24 -1.48 3.68
C TYR A 528 -1.51 -0.67 3.98
N LEU A 529 -1.38 0.49 4.63
CA LEU A 529 -2.48 1.45 4.80
C LEU A 529 -2.98 1.98 3.46
N VAL A 530 -2.15 2.01 2.41
CA VAL A 530 -2.57 2.47 1.09
C VAL A 530 -3.44 1.46 0.35
N TRP A 531 -3.39 0.17 0.72
CA TRP A 531 -4.27 -0.86 0.16
C TRP A 531 -5.70 -0.73 0.71
N ILE A 532 -5.84 -0.30 1.97
CA ILE A 532 -7.14 -0.17 2.66
C ILE A 532 -7.70 1.26 2.60
N GLY A 533 -6.85 2.27 2.40
CA GLY A 533 -7.25 3.68 2.35
C GLY A 533 -8.36 3.96 1.32
N PRO A 534 -8.16 3.68 0.03
CA PRO A 534 -9.17 3.91 -1.01
C PRO A 534 -10.51 3.23 -0.71
N PRO A 535 -10.59 1.91 -0.42
CA PRO A 535 -11.87 1.29 -0.11
C PRO A 535 -12.51 1.80 1.19
N ILE A 536 -11.75 2.17 2.22
CA ILE A 536 -12.29 2.81 3.44
C ILE A 536 -12.91 4.17 3.11
N LEU A 537 -12.20 5.03 2.37
CA LEU A 537 -12.68 6.36 1.99
C LEU A 537 -13.98 6.26 1.18
N VAL A 538 -14.04 5.31 0.23
CA VAL A 538 -15.25 5.01 -0.54
C VAL A 538 -16.40 4.55 0.35
N ALA A 539 -16.12 3.64 1.30
CA ALA A 539 -17.11 3.12 2.22
C ALA A 539 -17.70 4.19 3.14
N VAL A 540 -16.86 5.05 3.71
CA VAL A 540 -17.24 6.02 4.74
C VAL A 540 -17.81 7.30 4.14
N LEU A 541 -17.11 7.92 3.17
CA LEU A 541 -17.56 9.19 2.56
C LEU A 541 -18.70 8.96 1.56
N GLY A 542 -18.71 7.80 0.89
CA GLY A 542 -19.78 7.41 -0.03
C GLY A 542 -21.16 7.21 0.61
N ALA A 543 -21.24 7.17 1.94
CA ALA A 543 -22.49 6.99 2.69
C ALA A 543 -23.42 8.21 2.71
N TYR A 544 -22.90 9.42 2.45
CA TYR A 544 -23.63 10.69 2.63
C TYR A 544 -24.24 11.20 1.34
N ARG A 545 -25.57 11.24 1.22
CA ARG A 545 -26.27 11.78 0.05
C ARG A 545 -26.88 13.14 0.38
N GLY A 546 -26.43 14.18 -0.34
CA GLY A 546 -27.04 15.51 -0.25
C GLY A 546 -28.54 15.44 -0.53
N PRO A 547 -29.35 16.36 0.04
CA PRO A 547 -30.79 16.34 -0.16
C PRO A 547 -31.09 16.28 -1.66
N ALA A 548 -31.94 15.34 -2.07
CA ALA A 548 -32.49 15.36 -3.41
C ALA A 548 -33.10 16.75 -3.60
N ARG A 549 -32.65 17.49 -4.62
CA ARG A 549 -33.49 18.58 -5.11
C ARG A 549 -34.79 17.89 -5.48
N VAL A 550 -35.85 18.16 -4.72
CA VAL A 550 -37.20 17.97 -5.21
C VAL A 550 -37.22 18.85 -6.46
N GLU A 551 -37.09 18.25 -7.63
CA GLU A 551 -37.57 18.90 -8.85
C GLU A 551 -39.01 19.24 -8.51
N ALA A 552 -39.30 20.53 -8.40
CA ALA A 552 -40.66 20.98 -8.28
C ALA A 552 -41.40 20.29 -9.42
N THR A 553 -42.30 19.35 -9.09
CA THR A 553 -43.30 18.89 -10.03
C THR A 553 -43.84 20.14 -10.70
N PRO A 554 -43.78 20.26 -12.04
CA PRO A 554 -44.39 21.38 -12.72
C PRO A 554 -45.82 21.42 -12.22
N VAL A 555 -46.15 22.43 -11.41
CA VAL A 555 -47.54 22.67 -11.04
C VAL A 555 -48.20 22.93 -12.38
N ALA A 556 -49.08 21.99 -12.79
CA ALA A 556 -49.87 22.17 -13.97
C ALA A 556 -50.52 23.56 -13.85
N PRO A 557 -50.43 24.43 -14.87
CA PRO A 557 -51.14 25.70 -14.83
C PRO A 557 -52.61 25.39 -14.49
N PRO A 558 -53.22 26.12 -13.54
CA PRO A 558 -54.61 25.87 -13.19
C PRO A 558 -55.45 25.90 -14.46
N ASP A 559 -56.34 24.91 -14.61
CA ASP A 559 -57.28 24.86 -15.72
C ASP A 559 -57.98 26.22 -15.85
N PRO A 560 -58.09 26.79 -17.06
CA PRO A 560 -58.82 28.04 -17.23
C PRO A 560 -60.28 27.82 -16.82
N VAL A 561 -60.66 28.40 -15.69
CA VAL A 561 -62.04 28.48 -15.25
C VAL A 561 -62.77 29.43 -16.19
N TRP A 562 -63.53 28.87 -17.13
CA TRP A 562 -64.48 29.64 -17.93
C TRP A 562 -65.70 29.97 -17.07
N GLU A 563 -65.69 31.13 -16.41
CA GLU A 563 -66.91 31.71 -15.84
C GLU A 563 -67.80 32.23 -16.99
N PHE A 564 -68.84 31.46 -17.32
CA PHE A 564 -69.96 31.98 -18.09
C PHE A 564 -70.77 32.93 -17.19
N SER A 565 -70.50 34.24 -17.30
CA SER A 565 -71.33 35.30 -16.73
C SER A 565 -72.64 35.41 -17.51
N SER A 566 -73.69 34.75 -17.00
CA SER A 566 -75.06 34.87 -17.50
C SER A 566 -75.79 36.04 -16.83
N SER A 567 -75.49 37.27 -17.23
CA SER A 567 -76.38 38.41 -16.95
C SER A 567 -75.99 39.66 -17.73
N HIS A 568 -76.52 39.82 -18.94
CA HIS A 568 -76.77 41.15 -19.51
C HIS A 568 -78.15 41.16 -20.17
N LYS A 569 -79.11 41.75 -19.46
CA LYS A 569 -80.43 42.10 -20.01
C LYS A 569 -80.24 43.24 -20.99
N VAL A 570 -80.67 43.01 -22.23
CA VAL A 570 -80.81 44.03 -23.27
C VAL A 570 -81.97 44.95 -22.90
N ALA A 571 -81.70 46.25 -22.78
CA ALA A 571 -82.69 47.30 -22.87
C ALA A 571 -82.02 48.59 -23.37
N VAL A 572 -82.09 48.84 -24.69
CA VAL A 572 -81.87 50.18 -25.25
C VAL A 572 -83.18 50.60 -25.91
N LYS A 573 -83.76 51.64 -25.31
CA LYS A 573 -84.93 52.40 -25.73
C LYS A 573 -84.62 53.22 -26.99
N ALA A 574 -85.69 53.54 -27.69
CA ALA A 574 -85.76 54.16 -29.01
C ALA A 574 -85.69 55.72 -29.03
N PHE A 575 -85.57 56.25 -30.26
CA PHE A 575 -85.76 57.62 -30.78
C PHE A 575 -84.75 58.69 -30.29
N HIS A 576 -84.13 59.52 -31.14
CA HIS A 576 -84.59 60.20 -32.36
C HIS A 576 -83.50 60.34 -33.42
#